data_AF-A0AB34IG14-F1
#
_entry.id   AF-A0AB34IG14-F1
#
_cell.length_a   1.000
_cell.length_b   1.000
_cell.length_c   1.000
_cell.angle_alpha   90.00
_cell.angle_beta   90.00
_cell.angle_gamma   90.00
#
_symmetry.space_group_name_H-M   'P 1'
#
loop_
_entity.id
_entity.type
_entity.pdbx_description
1 polymer ?
#
loop_
_entity_poly.entity_id
_entity_poly.type
_entity_poly.pdbx_seq_one_letter_code
_entity_poly.pdbx_strand_id
1 'polypeptide(L)'
;MAVLLATAMAALSSDVLLKVSIAQLDAARMEAWLLRRPFAAVLPLQPLLVRPISPQPPAGIDLTFRRKPSHSKGGTDGGLRYALVAGEAAEGGAGMLLVSRISEGQAVRKSFSERALLTRLLADLETLPDECGKVCATLNLLE
;
A
#
# COMPACT_ATOMS: atom_id res chain seq x y z
N MET A 1 12.05 -1.85 -21.98
CA MET A 1 11.83 -1.96 -20.52
C MET A 1 11.31 -0.68 -19.86
N ALA A 2 11.56 0.53 -20.39
CA ALA A 2 11.02 1.78 -19.84
C ALA A 2 9.48 1.90 -19.84
N VAL A 3 8.78 1.18 -20.72
CA VAL A 3 7.31 1.24 -20.85
C VAL A 3 6.58 0.64 -19.63
N LEU A 4 7.14 -0.38 -18.97
CA LEU A 4 6.52 -1.00 -17.80
C LEU A 4 6.55 -0.09 -16.56
N LEU A 5 7.66 0.63 -16.35
CA LEU A 5 7.76 1.64 -15.31
C LEU A 5 6.88 2.86 -15.61
N ALA A 6 6.80 3.30 -16.87
CA ALA A 6 5.94 4.40 -17.26
C ALA A 6 4.45 4.09 -17.07
N THR A 7 4.00 2.86 -17.35
CA THR A 7 2.61 2.45 -17.10
C THR A 7 2.30 2.28 -15.60
N ALA A 8 3.27 1.82 -14.81
CA ALA A 8 3.17 1.79 -13.35
C ALA A 8 3.13 3.21 -12.76
N MET A 9 3.85 4.16 -13.36
CA MET A 9 3.84 5.56 -12.95
C MET A 9 2.64 6.36 -13.49
N ALA A 10 2.11 6.02 -14.67
CA ALA A 10 0.97 6.71 -15.28
C ALA A 10 -0.36 6.42 -14.56
N ALA A 11 -0.46 5.31 -13.82
CA ALA A 11 -1.60 5.03 -12.95
C ALA A 11 -1.57 5.80 -11.60
N LEU A 12 -0.53 6.60 -11.32
CA LEU A 12 -0.28 7.19 -9.99
C LEU A 12 -0.81 8.62 -9.77
N SER A 13 -1.53 9.25 -10.71
CA SER A 13 -1.81 10.68 -10.55
C SER A 13 -3.07 11.04 -9.72
N SER A 14 -4.08 10.17 -9.62
CA SER A 14 -5.38 10.55 -9.04
C SER A 14 -5.84 9.71 -7.84
N ASP A 15 -5.19 8.56 -7.60
CA ASP A 15 -5.59 7.59 -6.57
C ASP A 15 -4.51 7.33 -5.52
N VAL A 16 -3.41 8.10 -5.53
CA VAL A 16 -2.38 8.01 -4.49
C VAL A 16 -2.84 8.79 -3.26
N LEU A 17 -2.85 8.11 -2.12
CA LEU A 17 -3.33 8.66 -0.84
C LEU A 17 -2.18 9.01 0.10
N LEU A 18 -1.05 8.31 -0.01
CA LEU A 18 0.13 8.52 0.83
C LEU A 18 1.39 8.20 0.04
N LYS A 19 2.42 9.05 0.18
CA LYS A 19 3.78 8.78 -0.26
C LYS A 19 4.71 8.84 0.95
N VAL A 20 5.56 7.84 1.11
CA VAL A 20 6.56 7.79 2.19
C VAL A 20 7.92 7.56 1.56
N SER A 21 8.84 8.50 1.73
CA SER A 21 10.24 8.36 1.32
C SER A 21 11.00 7.62 2.40
N ILE A 22 11.71 6.56 2.02
CA ILE A 22 12.43 5.66 2.92
C ILE A 22 13.87 5.54 2.44
N ALA A 23 14.82 5.96 3.26
CA ALA A 23 16.24 5.73 3.00
C ALA A 23 16.60 4.28 3.31
N GLN A 24 17.54 3.71 2.52
CA GLN A 24 18.03 2.34 2.68
C GLN A 24 16.89 1.31 2.70
N LEU A 25 15.95 1.43 1.75
CA LEU A 25 14.79 0.56 1.67
C LEU A 25 15.21 -0.86 1.29
N ASP A 26 15.00 -1.81 2.20
CA ASP A 26 14.97 -3.24 1.87
C ASP A 26 13.54 -3.64 1.51
N ALA A 27 13.28 -3.81 0.21
CA ALA A 27 11.94 -4.10 -0.29
C ALA A 27 11.38 -5.44 0.21
N ALA A 28 12.23 -6.45 0.41
CA ALA A 28 11.80 -7.77 0.87
C ALA A 28 11.42 -7.74 2.36
N ARG A 29 12.22 -7.05 3.18
CA ARG A 29 11.93 -6.85 4.61
C ARG A 29 10.70 -5.98 4.81
N MET A 30 10.58 -4.91 4.04
CA MET A 30 9.41 -4.03 4.09
C MET A 30 8.13 -4.76 3.64
N GLU A 31 8.18 -5.57 2.58
CA GLU A 31 7.03 -6.40 2.16
C GLU A 31 6.65 -7.39 3.26
N ALA A 32 7.62 -8.08 3.86
CA ALA A 32 7.38 -9.00 4.97
C ALA A 32 6.80 -8.30 6.20
N TRP A 33 7.26 -7.09 6.52
CA TRP A 33 6.70 -6.26 7.59
C TRP A 33 5.25 -5.89 7.28
N LEU A 34 4.96 -5.41 6.07
CA LEU A 34 3.61 -5.08 5.62
C LEU A 34 2.67 -6.30 5.72
N LEU A 35 3.10 -7.49 5.30
CA LEU A 35 2.31 -8.72 5.39
C LEU A 35 1.97 -9.13 6.82
N ARG A 36 2.83 -8.80 7.79
CA ARG A 36 2.64 -9.12 9.22
C ARG A 36 1.78 -8.09 9.96
N ARG A 37 1.50 -6.93 9.36
CA ARG A 37 0.73 -5.88 10.04
C ARG A 37 -0.70 -6.34 10.35
N PRO A 38 -1.22 -6.04 11.56
CA PRO A 38 -2.55 -6.45 11.97
C PRO A 38 -3.64 -5.53 11.41
N PHE A 39 -3.83 -5.49 10.08
CA PHE A 39 -4.84 -4.63 9.44
C PHE A 39 -6.26 -4.86 9.97
N ALA A 40 -6.59 -6.10 10.34
CA ALA A 40 -7.88 -6.46 10.92
C ALA A 40 -8.13 -5.80 12.28
N ALA A 41 -7.09 -5.42 13.04
CA ALA A 41 -7.26 -4.69 14.29
C ALA A 41 -7.78 -3.25 14.06
N VAL A 42 -7.49 -2.67 12.89
CA VAL A 42 -7.97 -1.33 12.50
C VAL A 42 -9.43 -1.36 12.06
N LEU A 43 -9.82 -2.40 11.33
CA LEU A 43 -11.16 -2.58 10.79
C LEU A 43 -11.72 -3.96 11.19
N PRO A 44 -12.07 -4.16 12.48
CA PRO A 44 -12.40 -5.49 13.03
C PRO A 44 -13.66 -6.12 12.42
N LEU A 45 -14.56 -5.31 11.88
CA LEU A 45 -15.80 -5.77 11.26
C LEU A 45 -15.70 -5.93 9.73
N GLN A 46 -14.63 -5.41 9.10
CA GLN A 46 -14.47 -5.46 7.65
C GLN A 46 -13.71 -6.73 7.27
N PRO A 47 -14.27 -7.61 6.42
CA PRO A 47 -13.50 -8.71 5.86
C PRO A 47 -12.37 -8.16 4.96
N LEU A 48 -11.13 -8.47 5.32
CA LEU A 48 -9.92 -8.03 4.63
C LEU A 48 -9.18 -9.22 4.03
N LEU A 49 -8.46 -8.99 2.94
CA LEU A 49 -7.53 -9.95 2.38
C LEU A 49 -6.25 -9.23 1.96
N VAL A 50 -5.14 -9.66 2.54
CA VAL A 50 -3.80 -9.16 2.25
C VAL A 50 -3.09 -10.16 1.36
N ARG A 51 -2.51 -9.71 0.25
CA ARG A 51 -1.69 -10.53 -0.64
C ARG A 51 -0.49 -9.74 -1.17
N PRO A 52 0.65 -10.38 -1.47
CA PRO A 52 1.71 -9.74 -2.24
C PRO A 52 1.19 -9.25 -3.60
N ILE A 53 1.73 -8.14 -4.10
CA ILE A 53 1.45 -7.67 -5.46
C ILE A 53 2.04 -8.68 -6.44
N SER A 54 1.22 -9.13 -7.40
CA SER A 54 1.64 -10.08 -8.43
C SER A 54 1.02 -9.70 -9.78
N PRO A 55 1.78 -9.79 -10.90
CA PRO A 55 3.20 -10.12 -10.98
C PRO A 55 4.12 -8.98 -10.49
N GLN A 56 5.26 -9.32 -9.90
CA GLN A 56 6.33 -8.36 -9.57
C GLN A 56 7.09 -7.97 -10.86
N PRO A 57 7.72 -6.77 -10.94
CA PRO A 57 7.67 -5.61 -10.03
C PRO A 57 6.47 -4.67 -10.28
N PRO A 58 6.04 -3.85 -9.29
CA PRO A 58 6.70 -3.57 -8.00
C PRO A 58 6.46 -4.61 -6.91
N ALA A 59 7.35 -4.64 -5.91
CA ALA A 59 7.13 -5.37 -4.65
C ALA A 59 6.09 -4.64 -3.77
N GLY A 60 5.52 -5.32 -2.79
CA GLY A 60 4.52 -4.75 -1.89
C GLY A 60 3.28 -5.61 -1.74
N ILE A 61 2.17 -5.02 -1.25
CA ILE A 61 0.95 -5.77 -0.94
C ILE A 61 -0.33 -5.08 -1.46
N ASP A 62 -1.31 -5.90 -1.80
CA ASP A 62 -2.70 -5.50 -1.97
C ASP A 62 -3.50 -5.88 -0.73
N LEU A 63 -4.13 -4.88 -0.12
CA LEU A 63 -5.13 -5.01 0.94
C LEU A 63 -6.51 -4.80 0.32
N THR A 64 -7.20 -5.90 0.03
CA THR A 64 -8.54 -5.86 -0.58
C THR A 64 -9.63 -5.95 0.48
N PHE A 65 -10.66 -5.13 0.32
CA PHE A 65 -11.89 -5.22 1.09
C PHE A 65 -12.77 -6.29 0.45
N ARG A 66 -13.16 -7.31 1.21
CA ARG A 66 -14.05 -8.35 0.71
C ARG A 66 -15.49 -8.02 1.08
N ARG A 67 -16.41 -8.27 0.15
CA ARG A 67 -17.83 -8.28 0.48
C ARG A 67 -18.15 -9.45 1.40
N LYS A 68 -19.16 -9.26 2.25
CA LYS A 68 -19.79 -10.38 2.95
C LYS A 68 -20.23 -11.42 1.91
N PRO A 69 -19.99 -12.72 2.13
CA PRO A 69 -20.42 -13.75 1.17
C PRO A 69 -21.93 -13.63 0.93
N SER A 70 -22.32 -13.32 -0.31
CA SER A 70 -23.70 -13.39 -0.78
C SER A 70 -23.89 -14.64 -1.66
N HIS A 71 -25.14 -14.99 -1.97
CA HIS A 71 -25.44 -16.10 -2.89
C HIS A 71 -24.77 -15.95 -4.27
N SER A 72 -24.49 -14.72 -4.71
CA SER A 72 -23.53 -14.42 -5.77
C SER A 72 -22.11 -14.33 -5.19
N LYS A 73 -21.19 -15.14 -5.72
CA LYS A 73 -19.80 -15.32 -5.28
C LYS A 73 -19.10 -14.03 -4.84
N GLY A 74 -18.38 -14.11 -3.72
CA GLY A 74 -17.66 -13.00 -3.09
C GLY A 74 -16.72 -12.26 -4.04
N GLY A 75 -17.04 -11.00 -4.27
CA GLY A 75 -16.23 -10.06 -5.06
C GLY A 75 -15.33 -9.18 -4.18
N THR A 76 -14.36 -8.55 -4.84
CA THR A 76 -13.57 -7.43 -4.32
C THR A 76 -14.46 -6.18 -4.20
N ASP A 77 -14.31 -5.42 -3.12
CA ASP A 77 -15.04 -4.16 -2.85
C ASP A 77 -14.07 -3.00 -2.68
N GLY A 78 -13.10 -2.91 -3.58
CA GLY A 78 -11.98 -2.00 -3.51
C GLY A 78 -10.92 -2.39 -2.46
N GLY A 79 -10.11 -1.41 -2.04
CA GLY A 79 -9.02 -1.63 -1.10
C GLY A 79 -7.90 -0.61 -1.22
N LEU A 80 -6.73 -0.98 -0.71
CA LEU A 80 -5.50 -0.20 -0.78
C LEU A 80 -4.36 -1.05 -1.33
N ARG A 81 -3.53 -0.46 -2.20
CA ARG A 81 -2.29 -1.03 -2.70
C ARG A 81 -1.12 -0.30 -2.04
N TYR A 82 -0.20 -1.07 -1.46
CA TYR A 82 1.04 -0.59 -0.85
C TYR A 82 2.19 -1.04 -1.74
N ALA A 83 2.62 -0.17 -2.66
CA ALA A 83 3.68 -0.47 -3.61
C ALA A 83 5.03 0.08 -3.14
N LEU A 84 6.07 -0.74 -3.24
CA LEU A 84 7.45 -0.39 -2.94
C LEU A 84 8.16 -0.07 -4.26
N VAL A 85 8.54 1.19 -4.42
CA VAL A 85 9.24 1.68 -5.61
C VAL A 85 10.67 1.99 -5.22
N ALA A 86 11.63 1.29 -5.80
CA ALA A 86 13.04 1.64 -5.68
C ALA A 86 13.29 2.96 -6.44
N GLY A 87 13.99 3.91 -5.82
CA GLY A 87 14.38 5.13 -6.51
C GLY A 87 15.45 4.83 -7.55
N GLU A 88 15.27 5.26 -8.80
CA GLU A 88 16.21 5.00 -9.89
C GLU A 88 17.54 5.78 -9.77
N ALA A 89 17.67 6.69 -8.79
CA ALA A 89 18.83 7.57 -8.67
C ALA A 89 19.16 7.90 -7.20
N ALA A 90 19.94 7.06 -6.53
CA ALA A 90 20.86 7.50 -5.48
C ALA A 90 21.73 6.31 -5.04
N GLU A 91 23.04 6.46 -5.16
CA GLU A 91 23.99 5.71 -4.34
C GLU A 91 23.56 5.88 -2.87
N GLY A 92 22.97 4.84 -2.28
CA GLY A 92 22.38 4.92 -0.94
C GLY A 92 21.04 4.19 -0.74
N GLY A 93 20.46 3.58 -1.77
CA GLY A 93 19.30 2.68 -1.62
C GLY A 93 18.01 3.40 -1.21
N ALA A 94 17.80 4.63 -1.67
CA ALA A 94 16.55 5.35 -1.41
C ALA A 94 15.38 4.70 -2.15
N GLY A 95 14.25 4.52 -1.45
CA GLY A 95 13.02 3.98 -2.01
C GLY A 95 11.79 4.72 -1.50
N MET A 96 10.64 4.35 -2.05
CA MET A 96 9.36 4.99 -1.73
C MET A 96 8.29 3.92 -1.49
N LEU A 97 7.56 4.07 -0.39
CA LEU A 97 6.30 3.38 -0.16
C LEU A 97 5.16 4.28 -0.66
N LEU A 98 4.46 3.78 -1.67
CA LEU A 98 3.29 4.42 -2.26
C LEU A 98 2.04 3.67 -1.82
N VAL A 99 1.08 4.40 -1.26
CA VAL A 99 -0.23 3.84 -0.96
C VAL A 99 -1.26 4.45 -1.89
N SER A 100 -1.92 3.61 -2.69
CA SER A 100 -2.96 4.01 -3.62
C SER A 100 -4.26 3.24 -3.42
N ARG A 101 -5.36 3.79 -3.92
CA ARG A 101 -6.69 3.16 -3.88
C ARG A 101 -6.79 2.04 -4.92
N ILE A 102 -7.37 0.92 -4.52
CA ILE A 102 -7.88 -0.10 -5.43
C ILE A 102 -9.37 0.20 -5.61
N SER A 103 -9.77 0.71 -6.77
CA SER A 103 -11.17 1.09 -7.06
C SER A 103 -12.00 -0.04 -7.69
N GLU A 104 -11.37 -1.17 -8.01
CA GLU A 104 -12.04 -2.30 -8.66
C GLU A 104 -13.15 -2.89 -7.78
N GLY A 105 -14.35 -3.05 -8.36
CA GLY A 105 -15.52 -3.61 -7.68
C GLY A 105 -16.17 -2.67 -6.65
N GLN A 106 -15.65 -1.46 -6.50
CA GLN A 106 -16.11 -0.49 -5.52
C GLN A 106 -17.15 0.46 -6.13
N ALA A 107 -18.39 0.42 -5.62
CA ALA A 107 -19.44 1.36 -6.03
C ALA A 107 -19.34 2.73 -5.33
N VAL A 108 -18.79 2.77 -4.12
CA VAL A 108 -18.68 3.97 -3.27
C VAL A 108 -17.31 4.01 -2.60
N ARG A 109 -16.69 5.21 -2.57
CA ARG A 109 -15.41 5.45 -1.87
C ARG A 109 -15.47 5.00 -0.41
N LYS A 110 -14.42 4.35 0.09
CA LYS A 110 -14.33 3.85 1.48
C LYS A 110 -13.45 4.80 2.29
N SER A 111 -13.66 6.11 2.13
CA SER A 111 -12.81 7.16 2.70
C SER A 111 -12.61 7.03 4.21
N PHE A 112 -13.61 6.56 4.96
CA PHE A 112 -13.44 6.24 6.38
C PHE A 112 -12.41 5.14 6.63
N SER A 113 -12.55 4.00 5.96
CA SER A 113 -11.65 2.84 6.09
C SER A 113 -10.25 3.16 5.59
N GLU A 114 -10.16 3.85 4.45
CA GLU A 114 -8.91 4.33 3.86
C GLU A 114 -8.16 5.23 4.85
N ARG A 115 -8.83 6.24 5.41
CA ARG A 115 -8.23 7.14 6.41
C ARG A 115 -7.79 6.41 7.66
N ALA A 116 -8.61 5.52 8.22
CA ALA A 116 -8.27 4.76 9.42
C ALA A 116 -7.00 3.91 9.23
N LEU A 117 -6.88 3.24 8.08
CA LEU A 117 -5.72 2.41 7.73
C LEU A 117 -4.45 3.24 7.54
N LEU A 118 -4.58 4.41 6.89
CA LEU A 118 -3.46 5.32 6.66
C LEU A 118 -2.98 5.98 7.94
N THR A 119 -3.88 6.45 8.81
CA THR A 119 -3.52 6.98 10.14
C THR A 119 -2.79 5.93 10.96
N ARG A 120 -3.26 4.67 10.95
CA ARG A 120 -2.56 3.60 11.66
C ARG A 120 -1.21 3.27 11.04
N LEU A 121 -1.10 3.26 9.71
CA LEU A 121 0.19 3.07 9.03
C LEU A 121 1.20 4.14 9.46
N LEU A 122 0.81 5.41 9.48
CA LEU A 122 1.70 6.49 9.90
C LEU A 122 2.22 6.30 11.32
N ALA A 123 1.35 5.89 12.26
CA ALA A 123 1.75 5.57 13.62
C ALA A 123 2.70 4.35 13.68
N ASP A 124 2.42 3.29 12.94
CA ASP A 124 3.29 2.09 12.93
C ASP A 124 4.67 2.38 12.30
N LEU A 125 4.74 3.32 11.35
CA LEU A 125 5.99 3.76 10.72
C LEU A 125 6.94 4.50 11.67
N GLU A 126 6.44 5.10 12.76
CA GLU A 126 7.30 5.66 13.82
C GLU A 126 8.10 4.57 14.55
N THR A 127 7.58 3.35 14.55
CA THR A 127 8.19 2.15 15.14
C THR A 127 8.74 1.18 14.10
N LEU A 128 9.04 1.68 12.89
CA LEU A 128 9.56 0.87 11.79
C LEU A 128 10.91 0.24 12.21
N PRO A 129 11.09 -1.08 12.07
CA PRO A 129 12.38 -1.72 12.31
C PRO A 129 13.47 -1.18 11.37
N ASP A 130 14.67 -0.94 11.90
CA ASP A 130 15.81 -0.41 11.12
C ASP A 130 16.16 -1.29 9.90
N GLU A 131 15.89 -2.59 9.97
CA GLU A 131 16.08 -3.55 8.87
C GLU A 131 15.19 -3.30 7.65
N CYS A 132 14.12 -2.51 7.80
CA CYS A 132 13.23 -2.13 6.70
C CYS A 132 13.67 -0.81 6.01
N GLY A 133 14.56 -0.05 6.64
CA GLY A 133 14.98 1.29 6.23
C GLY A 133 14.46 2.38 7.17
N LYS A 134 14.81 3.64 6.86
CA LYS A 134 14.50 4.80 7.70
C LYS A 134 13.55 5.76 6.99
N VAL A 135 12.43 6.09 7.63
CA VAL A 135 11.48 7.07 7.09
C VAL A 135 12.12 8.46 7.07
N CYS A 136 12.17 9.09 5.90
CA CYS A 136 12.74 10.41 5.68
C CYS A 136 11.66 11.49 5.56
N ALA A 137 10.58 11.19 4.84
CA ALA A 137 9.50 12.13 4.59
C ALA A 137 8.18 11.40 4.37
N THR A 138 7.08 12.02 4.78
CA THR A 138 5.72 11.56 4.53
C THR A 138 4.94 12.68 3.85
N LEU A 139 4.21 12.34 2.78
CA LEU A 139 3.32 13.24 2.07
C LEU A 139 1.93 12.62 2.05
N ASN A 140 1.04 13.19 2.85
CA ASN A 140 -0.36 12.78 2.92
C ASN A 140 -1.16 13.53 1.85
N LEU A 141 -1.86 12.78 1.00
CA LEU A 141 -2.65 13.30 -0.13
C LEU A 141 -4.14 12.95 0.03
N LEU A 142 -4.57 12.61 1.25
CA LEU A 142 -5.98 12.48 1.60
C LEU A 142 -6.64 13.87 1.58
N GLU A 143 -7.24 14.24 0.44
CA GLU A 143 -8.23 15.32 0.33
C GLU A 143 -9.62 14.86 0.79
#